data_AF-A0A2G3PTW3-F1
#
_entry.id   AF-A0A2G3PTW3-F1
#
_cell.length_a   1.000
_cell.length_b   1.000
_cell.length_c   1.000
_cell.angle_alpha   90.00
_cell.angle_beta   90.00
_cell.angle_gamma   90.00
#
_symmetry.space_group_name_H-M   'P 1'
#
loop_
_entity.id
_entity.type
_entity.pdbx_description
1 polymer ?
#
loop_
_entity_poly.entity_id
_entity_poly.type
_entity_poly.pdbx_seq_one_letter_code
_entity_poly.pdbx_strand_id
1 'polypeptide(L)'
;LRARTEVTVKATSSGGGGSGSSGSSSSGGGTLPSNPTSKVEQAINKLPDSTKQEIKQEIEKAKNKMPYTALGESITVKQLNELTKGKFTNEELQEMIKNPELLSKLGVDTSLLAKAVVLEPIKDATFTDVKATYWANNYIKQAAAIGLVAGNPDGSFNPNGKLTQVDTFTFLDRVLLSKGITEMKLPRTTVEKYVTNKEHWGFAYVASIGSKLSEETLAKTCEYREKGLTRELLAQVLYEVTKGKLERVKPSIAFQDVKTSPYKEAIDYCTSVGLLSGTSATTMEPQRELTRAEMMTLIIKLN
;
A
#
# COMPACT_ATOMS: atom_id res chain seq x y z
N LEU A 1 -2.93 -12.55 -4.63
CA LEU A 1 -2.52 -11.15 -4.35
C LEU A 1 -2.64 -10.21 -5.55
N ARG A 2 -2.56 -10.69 -6.80
CA ARG A 2 -2.84 -9.93 -8.04
C ARG A 2 -4.33 -9.60 -8.26
N ALA A 3 -5.09 -9.36 -7.19
CA ALA A 3 -6.50 -9.02 -7.32
C ALA A 3 -6.63 -7.52 -7.66
N ARG A 4 -6.71 -7.25 -8.96
CA ARG A 4 -7.40 -6.14 -9.63
C ARG A 4 -7.07 -4.72 -9.12
N THR A 5 -6.06 -4.12 -9.74
CA THR A 5 -5.96 -2.66 -9.93
C THR A 5 -6.18 -2.27 -11.39
N GLU A 6 -7.09 -2.95 -12.09
CA GLU A 6 -7.53 -2.51 -13.41
C GLU A 6 -9.04 -2.58 -13.51
N VAL A 7 -9.65 -1.40 -13.52
CA VAL A 7 -11.01 -1.16 -13.97
C VAL A 7 -11.06 -1.48 -15.45
N THR A 8 -11.91 -2.41 -15.87
CA THR A 8 -12.38 -2.44 -17.25
C THR A 8 -13.89 -2.44 -17.23
N VAL A 9 -14.46 -1.27 -17.53
CA VAL A 9 -15.85 -1.13 -17.93
C VAL A 9 -16.00 -1.89 -19.25
N LYS A 10 -16.75 -2.99 -19.26
CA LYS A 10 -17.35 -3.51 -20.49
C LYS A 10 -18.85 -3.51 -20.34
N ALA A 11 -19.46 -2.58 -21.06
CA ALA A 11 -20.89 -2.54 -21.32
C ALA A 11 -21.35 -3.84 -21.97
N THR A 12 -22.51 -4.30 -21.52
CA THR A 12 -23.32 -5.32 -22.16
C THR A 12 -23.79 -4.87 -23.54
N SER A 13 -23.67 -5.72 -24.56
CA SER A 13 -24.79 -6.01 -25.46
C SER A 13 -24.56 -7.29 -26.26
N SER A 14 -25.65 -8.02 -26.41
CA SER A 14 -25.89 -9.24 -27.15
C SER A 14 -26.00 -9.00 -28.67
N GLY A 15 -25.68 -10.02 -29.47
CA GLY A 15 -26.43 -10.31 -30.70
C GLY A 15 -25.63 -10.54 -31.98
N GLY A 16 -25.59 -11.81 -32.43
CA GLY A 16 -25.97 -12.23 -33.79
C GLY A 16 -25.05 -11.93 -34.99
N GLY A 17 -24.43 -13.00 -35.50
CA GLY A 17 -24.53 -13.49 -36.89
C GLY A 17 -24.06 -12.64 -38.09
N GLY A 18 -23.29 -13.27 -38.99
CA GLY A 18 -23.34 -12.94 -40.42
C GLY A 18 -21.99 -12.71 -41.11
N SER A 19 -21.64 -13.64 -41.99
CA SER A 19 -20.54 -13.60 -42.97
C SER A 19 -20.75 -12.53 -44.06
N GLY A 20 -19.67 -11.94 -44.61
CA GLY A 20 -19.77 -11.19 -45.88
C GLY A 20 -18.62 -10.22 -46.23
N SER A 21 -17.81 -10.64 -47.18
CA SER A 21 -16.98 -9.94 -48.20
C SER A 21 -16.79 -8.41 -48.24
N SER A 22 -15.52 -8.03 -48.44
CA SER A 22 -14.94 -6.98 -49.33
C SER A 22 -15.71 -5.69 -49.64
N GLY A 23 -15.06 -4.54 -49.34
CA GLY A 23 -15.38 -3.25 -49.95
C GLY A 23 -14.42 -2.15 -49.50
N SER A 24 -13.52 -1.73 -50.38
CA SER A 24 -12.68 -0.55 -50.25
C SER A 24 -13.44 0.71 -50.65
N SER A 25 -13.47 1.74 -49.80
CA SER A 25 -13.62 3.13 -50.24
C SER A 25 -13.21 4.12 -49.15
N SER A 26 -12.50 5.16 -49.61
CA SER A 26 -11.95 6.32 -48.91
C SER A 26 -12.96 7.20 -48.17
N SER A 27 -12.40 8.03 -47.28
CA SER A 27 -12.80 9.39 -46.86
C SER A 27 -13.24 9.52 -45.40
N GLY A 28 -12.78 10.61 -44.77
CA GLY A 28 -13.28 11.08 -43.49
C GLY A 28 -12.27 10.95 -42.35
N GLY A 29 -11.24 11.80 -42.34
CA GLY A 29 -10.53 12.16 -41.11
C GLY A 29 -11.50 12.88 -40.18
N GLY A 30 -12.18 12.11 -39.33
CA GLY A 30 -12.96 12.62 -38.21
C GLY A 30 -12.04 12.65 -36.99
N THR A 31 -11.50 13.83 -36.69
CA THR A 31 -11.02 14.12 -35.34
C THR A 31 -12.18 13.87 -34.38
N LEU A 32 -11.96 12.95 -33.43
CA LEU A 32 -12.82 12.80 -32.27
C LEU A 32 -13.02 14.20 -31.65
N PRO A 33 -14.26 14.62 -31.34
CA PRO A 33 -14.48 15.91 -30.72
C PRO A 33 -13.73 15.96 -29.39
N SER A 34 -12.86 16.97 -29.26
CA SER A 34 -12.17 17.29 -28.01
C SER A 34 -13.21 17.47 -26.90
N ASN A 35 -13.12 16.65 -25.86
CA ASN A 35 -13.93 16.76 -24.65
C ASN A 35 -13.93 18.23 -24.17
N PRO A 36 -15.08 18.85 -23.85
CA PRO A 36 -15.09 20.25 -23.43
C PRO A 36 -14.16 20.44 -22.23
N THR A 37 -13.21 21.37 -22.37
CA THR A 37 -12.23 21.75 -21.35
C THR A 37 -12.94 21.98 -20.03
N SER A 38 -12.60 21.20 -19.00
CA SER A 38 -13.32 21.25 -17.72
C SER A 38 -13.20 22.63 -17.08
N LYS A 39 -14.15 23.02 -16.21
CA LYS A 39 -14.09 24.33 -15.53
C LYS A 39 -12.78 24.51 -14.78
N VAL A 40 -12.23 23.43 -14.21
CA VAL A 40 -10.92 23.40 -13.55
C VAL A 40 -9.79 23.65 -14.54
N GLU A 41 -9.80 23.01 -15.70
CA GLU A 41 -8.78 23.27 -16.73
C GLU A 41 -8.77 24.73 -17.16
N GLN A 42 -9.94 25.36 -17.30
CA GLN A 42 -10.04 26.79 -17.58
C GLN A 42 -9.48 27.64 -16.44
N ALA A 43 -9.76 27.29 -15.18
CA ALA A 43 -9.20 27.97 -14.01
C ALA A 43 -7.67 27.86 -13.97
N ILE A 44 -7.13 26.66 -14.21
CA ILE A 44 -5.68 26.41 -14.32
C ILE A 44 -5.06 27.26 -15.43
N ASN A 45 -5.69 27.31 -16.61
CA ASN A 45 -5.18 28.06 -17.76
C ASN A 45 -5.15 29.58 -17.52
N LYS A 46 -6.05 30.10 -16.68
CA LYS A 46 -6.10 31.53 -16.30
C LYS A 46 -5.04 31.91 -15.26
N LEU A 47 -4.40 30.95 -14.59
CA LEU A 47 -3.35 31.26 -13.62
C LEU A 47 -2.08 31.79 -14.32
N PRO A 48 -1.45 32.85 -13.79
CA PRO A 48 -0.12 33.28 -14.23
C PRO A 48 0.91 32.15 -14.08
N ASP A 49 1.89 32.10 -14.98
CA ASP A 49 2.95 31.09 -14.93
C ASP A 49 3.77 31.17 -13.64
N SER A 50 3.97 32.38 -13.10
CA SER A 50 4.61 32.59 -11.79
C SER A 50 3.83 31.92 -10.66
N THR A 51 2.50 31.95 -10.69
CA THR A 51 1.64 31.28 -9.71
C THR A 51 1.72 29.76 -9.85
N LYS A 52 1.72 29.23 -11.08
CA LYS A 52 1.90 27.79 -11.32
C LYS A 52 3.25 27.30 -10.81
N GLN A 53 4.32 28.06 -11.05
CA GLN A 53 5.67 27.76 -10.53
C GLN A 53 5.72 27.78 -9.00
N GLU A 54 5.06 28.75 -8.36
CA GLU A 54 4.98 28.83 -6.91
C GLU A 54 4.24 27.63 -6.31
N ILE A 55 3.10 27.24 -6.88
CA ILE A 55 2.35 26.04 -6.46
C ILE A 55 3.21 24.78 -6.61
N LYS A 56 3.90 24.63 -7.75
CA LYS A 56 4.82 23.51 -7.99
C LYS A 56 5.90 23.45 -6.91
N GLN A 57 6.53 24.58 -6.59
CA GLN A 57 7.57 24.64 -5.57
C GLN A 57 7.05 24.25 -4.18
N GLU A 58 5.86 24.69 -3.79
CA GLU A 58 5.27 24.28 -2.51
C GLU A 58 4.99 22.79 -2.44
N ILE A 59 4.52 22.19 -3.53
CA ILE A 59 4.26 20.74 -3.59
C ILE A 59 5.57 19.95 -3.52
N GLU A 60 6.61 20.40 -4.22
CA GLU A 60 7.96 19.80 -4.12
C GLU A 60 8.55 19.94 -2.72
N LYS A 61 8.35 21.08 -2.04
CA LYS A 61 8.75 21.24 -0.62
C LYS A 61 7.99 20.29 0.30
N ALA A 62 6.71 20.06 0.01
CA ALA A 62 5.85 19.16 0.78
C ALA A 62 6.14 17.67 0.49
N LYS A 63 6.84 17.33 -0.60
CA LYS A 63 7.17 15.95 -1.02
C LYS A 63 7.64 15.04 0.11
N ASN A 64 8.56 15.52 0.95
CA ASN A 64 9.14 14.73 2.02
C ASN A 64 8.21 14.56 3.23
N LYS A 65 7.07 15.26 3.26
CA LYS A 65 6.03 15.14 4.29
C LYS A 65 4.81 14.37 3.79
N MET A 66 4.68 14.19 2.47
CA MET A 66 3.58 13.42 1.88
C MET A 66 3.86 11.92 1.99
N PRO A 67 2.94 11.14 2.60
CA PRO A 67 3.12 9.70 2.73
C PRO A 67 3.10 9.03 1.35
N TYR A 68 3.63 7.81 1.26
CA TYR A 68 3.55 7.01 0.03
C TYR A 68 2.17 6.37 -0.18
N THR A 69 1.43 6.12 0.89
CA THR A 69 0.09 5.55 0.88
C THR A 69 -0.83 6.31 1.83
N ALA A 70 -2.12 6.36 1.49
CA ALA A 70 -3.15 7.00 2.30
C ALA A 70 -4.47 6.23 2.18
N LEU A 71 -5.29 6.23 3.22
CA LEU A 71 -6.56 5.52 3.24
C LEU A 71 -7.64 6.33 2.51
N GLY A 72 -8.31 5.73 1.53
CA GLY A 72 -9.42 6.32 0.78
C GLY A 72 -9.01 7.34 -0.29
N GLU A 73 -8.37 8.44 0.11
CA GLU A 73 -7.97 9.53 -0.78
C GLU A 73 -6.44 9.71 -0.79
N SER A 74 -5.88 10.05 -1.96
CA SER A 74 -4.44 10.32 -2.12
C SER A 74 -4.01 11.63 -1.44
N ILE A 75 -4.90 12.61 -1.43
CA ILE A 75 -4.74 13.92 -0.81
C ILE A 75 -6.13 14.48 -0.48
N THR A 76 -6.26 15.13 0.68
CA THR A 76 -7.52 15.77 1.08
C THR A 76 -7.67 17.16 0.43
N VAL A 77 -8.91 17.66 0.32
CA VAL A 77 -9.18 19.04 -0.14
C VAL A 77 -8.40 20.07 0.67
N LYS A 78 -8.36 19.91 2.00
CA LYS A 78 -7.64 20.84 2.88
C LYS A 78 -6.15 20.89 2.53
N GLN A 79 -5.51 19.74 2.40
CA GLN A 79 -4.09 19.66 2.03
C GLN A 79 -3.85 20.25 0.63
N LEU A 80 -4.69 19.92 -0.34
CA LEU A 80 -4.53 20.45 -1.69
C LEU A 80 -4.79 21.96 -1.75
N ASN A 81 -5.71 22.49 -0.94
CA ASN A 81 -5.96 23.92 -0.81
C ASN A 81 -4.75 24.67 -0.24
N GLU A 82 -4.10 24.11 0.79
CA GLU A 82 -2.88 24.65 1.37
C GLU A 82 -1.74 24.67 0.34
N LEU A 83 -1.56 23.56 -0.39
CA LEU A 83 -0.53 23.44 -1.44
C LEU A 83 -0.79 24.35 -2.65
N THR A 84 -2.05 24.58 -2.98
CA THR A 84 -2.45 25.50 -4.06
C THR A 84 -2.63 26.94 -3.58
N LYS A 85 -2.30 27.25 -2.31
CA LYS A 85 -2.43 28.58 -1.70
C LYS A 85 -3.81 29.22 -1.87
N GLY A 86 -4.88 28.43 -1.80
CA GLY A 86 -6.24 28.96 -1.90
C GLY A 86 -6.65 29.44 -3.29
N LYS A 87 -5.95 29.03 -4.35
CA LYS A 87 -6.22 29.49 -5.74
C LYS A 87 -7.41 28.80 -6.40
N PHE A 88 -7.97 27.78 -5.76
CA PHE A 88 -9.10 27.00 -6.27
C PHE A 88 -10.20 26.93 -5.23
N THR A 89 -11.43 26.85 -5.70
CA THR A 89 -12.61 26.55 -4.88
C THR A 89 -12.60 25.11 -4.40
N ASN A 90 -13.39 24.79 -3.38
CA ASN A 90 -13.50 23.41 -2.88
C ASN A 90 -14.02 22.45 -3.96
N GLU A 91 -14.93 22.91 -4.82
CA GLU A 91 -15.49 22.12 -5.92
C GLU A 91 -14.42 21.81 -6.97
N GLU A 92 -13.57 22.79 -7.31
CA GLU A 92 -12.45 22.59 -8.24
C GLU A 92 -11.40 21.64 -7.65
N LEU A 93 -11.06 21.80 -6.36
CA LEU A 93 -10.12 20.91 -5.66
C LEU A 93 -10.62 19.47 -5.62
N GLN A 94 -11.93 19.27 -5.39
CA GLN A 94 -12.56 17.95 -5.43
C GLN A 94 -12.46 17.30 -6.82
N GLU A 95 -12.65 18.08 -7.88
CA GLU A 95 -12.48 17.59 -9.26
C GLU A 95 -11.01 17.26 -9.57
N MET A 96 -10.04 18.02 -9.04
CA MET A 96 -8.61 17.73 -9.18
C MET A 96 -8.19 16.46 -8.45
N ILE A 97 -8.76 16.18 -7.27
CA ILE A 97 -8.51 14.94 -6.54
C ILE A 97 -9.03 13.72 -7.32
N LYS A 98 -10.22 13.85 -7.92
CA LYS A 98 -10.83 12.79 -8.75
C LYS A 98 -10.10 12.58 -10.08
N ASN A 99 -9.48 13.63 -10.61
CA ASN A 99 -8.76 13.62 -11.88
C ASN A 99 -7.31 14.10 -11.67
N PRO A 100 -6.40 13.25 -11.16
CA PRO A 100 -5.02 13.64 -10.85
C PRO A 100 -4.25 14.22 -12.05
N GLU A 101 -4.64 13.90 -13.28
CA GLU A 101 -4.08 14.52 -14.51
C GLU A 101 -4.30 16.04 -14.59
N LEU A 102 -5.24 16.60 -13.83
CA LEU A 102 -5.40 18.05 -13.71
C LEU A 102 -4.26 18.67 -12.88
N LEU A 103 -3.65 17.92 -11.96
CA LEU A 103 -2.50 18.37 -11.20
C LEU A 103 -1.24 18.41 -12.07
N SER A 104 -1.09 17.49 -13.02
CA SER A 104 0.06 17.53 -13.96
C SER A 104 0.05 18.80 -14.82
N LYS A 105 -1.13 19.36 -15.13
CA LYS A 105 -1.30 20.66 -15.81
C LYS A 105 -0.83 21.86 -14.97
N LEU A 106 -0.71 21.71 -13.65
CA LEU A 106 -0.05 22.69 -12.77
C LEU A 106 1.47 22.50 -12.68
N GLY A 107 2.03 21.57 -13.47
CA GLY A 107 3.44 21.21 -13.41
C GLY A 107 3.80 20.36 -12.20
N VAL A 108 2.80 19.77 -11.53
CA VAL A 108 2.97 18.89 -10.37
C VAL A 108 3.22 17.47 -10.84
N ASP A 109 4.31 16.87 -10.36
CA ASP A 109 4.52 15.45 -10.55
C ASP A 109 3.52 14.66 -9.67
N THR A 110 2.55 14.02 -10.31
CA THR A 110 1.50 13.25 -9.63
C THR A 110 2.04 12.01 -8.92
N SER A 111 3.26 11.55 -9.25
CA SER A 111 3.95 10.47 -8.51
C SER A 111 4.34 10.88 -7.08
N LEU A 112 4.29 12.17 -6.77
CA LEU A 112 4.49 12.68 -5.42
C LEU A 112 3.29 12.46 -4.51
N LEU A 113 2.10 12.24 -5.07
CA LEU A 113 0.89 11.99 -4.30
C LEU A 113 0.95 10.61 -3.66
N ALA A 114 0.23 10.44 -2.56
CA ALA A 114 0.08 9.14 -1.95
C ALA A 114 -0.74 8.22 -2.87
N LYS A 115 -0.41 6.94 -2.91
CA LYS A 115 -1.31 5.93 -3.46
C LYS A 115 -2.53 5.83 -2.54
N ALA A 116 -3.72 6.07 -3.07
CA ALA A 116 -4.96 5.80 -2.37
C ALA A 116 -5.12 4.28 -2.18
N VAL A 117 -5.30 3.86 -0.93
CA VAL A 117 -5.55 2.48 -0.53
C VAL A 117 -6.99 2.40 -0.05
N VAL A 118 -7.78 1.56 -0.70
CA VAL A 118 -9.14 1.26 -0.29
C VAL A 118 -9.13 -0.11 0.37
N LEU A 119 -9.62 -0.19 1.60
CA LEU A 119 -9.88 -1.46 2.27
C LEU A 119 -11.29 -1.89 1.88
N GLU A 120 -11.43 -3.11 1.37
CA GLU A 120 -12.70 -3.67 0.91
C GLU A 120 -13.14 -4.81 1.84
N PRO A 121 -13.94 -4.51 2.88
CA PRO A 121 -14.49 -5.51 3.79
C PRO A 121 -15.23 -6.65 3.08
N ILE A 122 -14.83 -7.89 3.37
CA ILE A 122 -15.54 -9.10 2.95
C ILE A 122 -16.16 -9.74 4.20
N LYS A 123 -17.44 -9.46 4.44
CA LYS A 123 -18.19 -10.07 5.54
C LYS A 123 -18.30 -11.58 5.32
N ASP A 124 -18.15 -12.33 6.41
CA ASP A 124 -18.30 -13.78 6.43
C ASP A 124 -17.46 -14.53 5.38
N ALA A 125 -16.27 -14.01 5.06
CA ALA A 125 -15.38 -14.62 4.08
C ALA A 125 -15.12 -16.11 4.36
N THR A 126 -15.20 -16.92 3.31
CA THR A 126 -14.87 -18.35 3.31
C THR A 126 -13.91 -18.66 2.17
N PHE A 127 -13.01 -19.61 2.38
CA PHE A 127 -12.02 -20.01 1.38
C PHE A 127 -12.01 -21.52 1.22
N THR A 128 -11.84 -22.00 0.00
CA THR A 128 -11.97 -23.42 -0.36
C THR A 128 -10.93 -24.32 0.33
N ASP A 129 -9.78 -23.75 0.68
CA ASP A 129 -8.63 -24.41 1.31
C ASP A 129 -8.46 -24.06 2.81
N VAL A 130 -9.42 -23.35 3.41
CA VAL A 130 -9.41 -22.99 4.84
C VAL A 130 -10.63 -23.57 5.53
N LYS A 131 -10.47 -24.76 6.12
CA LYS A 131 -11.51 -25.42 6.92
C LYS A 131 -11.89 -24.56 8.14
N ALA A 132 -13.13 -24.72 8.63
CA ALA A 132 -13.60 -24.04 9.84
C ALA A 132 -12.76 -24.37 11.08
N THR A 133 -12.20 -25.59 11.15
CA THR A 133 -11.33 -26.04 12.23
C THR A 133 -9.86 -25.64 12.05
N TYR A 134 -9.49 -24.97 10.95
CA TYR A 134 -8.12 -24.52 10.74
C TYR A 134 -7.76 -23.44 11.77
N TRP A 135 -6.61 -23.58 12.41
CA TRP A 135 -6.20 -22.72 13.55
C TRP A 135 -6.22 -21.21 13.22
N ALA A 136 -5.93 -20.83 11.97
CA ALA A 136 -5.95 -19.44 11.55
C ALA A 136 -7.28 -18.97 10.96
N ASN A 137 -8.31 -19.83 10.89
CA ASN A 137 -9.58 -19.51 10.23
C ASN A 137 -10.16 -18.19 10.75
N ASN A 138 -10.26 -18.03 12.08
CA ASN A 138 -10.80 -16.83 12.71
C ASN A 138 -9.98 -15.58 12.39
N TYR A 139 -8.64 -15.67 12.37
CA TYR A 139 -7.78 -14.53 12.03
C TYR A 139 -7.92 -14.14 10.55
N ILE A 140 -7.99 -15.12 9.67
CA ILE A 140 -8.21 -14.90 8.23
C ILE A 140 -9.57 -14.22 7.99
N LYS A 141 -10.64 -14.73 8.63
CA LYS A 141 -11.99 -14.14 8.53
C LYS A 141 -12.02 -12.71 9.06
N GLN A 142 -11.40 -12.45 10.20
CA GLN A 142 -11.32 -11.09 10.76
C GLN A 142 -10.58 -10.16 9.80
N ALA A 143 -9.42 -10.58 9.27
CA ALA A 143 -8.61 -9.74 8.38
C ALA A 143 -9.36 -9.41 7.08
N ALA A 144 -10.15 -10.37 6.56
CA ALA A 144 -11.01 -10.14 5.41
C ALA A 144 -12.18 -9.21 5.74
N ALA A 145 -12.80 -9.37 6.90
CA ALA A 145 -13.93 -8.55 7.35
C ALA A 145 -13.59 -7.07 7.55
N ILE A 146 -12.32 -6.73 7.78
CA ILE A 146 -11.83 -5.33 7.83
C ILE A 146 -11.07 -4.92 6.56
N GLY A 147 -11.10 -5.74 5.50
CA GLY A 147 -10.56 -5.41 4.18
C GLY A 147 -9.03 -5.42 4.08
N LEU A 148 -8.31 -5.95 5.08
CA LEU A 148 -6.85 -6.06 5.04
C LEU A 148 -6.36 -7.11 4.05
N VAL A 149 -7.14 -8.17 3.84
CA VAL A 149 -6.79 -9.28 2.94
C VAL A 149 -7.97 -9.73 2.09
N ALA A 150 -7.65 -10.24 0.90
CA ALA A 150 -8.57 -10.98 0.05
C ALA A 150 -7.94 -12.34 -0.33
N GLY A 151 -8.80 -13.28 -0.71
CA GLY A 151 -8.39 -14.57 -1.28
C GLY A 151 -7.85 -14.42 -2.71
N ASN A 152 -7.54 -15.56 -3.31
CA ASN A 152 -7.20 -15.67 -4.71
C ASN A 152 -8.47 -15.71 -5.58
N PRO A 153 -8.39 -15.38 -6.88
CA PRO A 153 -9.54 -15.40 -7.78
C PRO A 153 -10.24 -16.77 -7.90
N ASP A 154 -9.55 -17.86 -7.59
CA ASP A 154 -10.08 -19.23 -7.58
C ASP A 154 -10.84 -19.59 -6.29
N GLY A 155 -10.99 -18.64 -5.36
CA GLY A 155 -11.66 -18.84 -4.07
C GLY A 155 -10.78 -19.44 -2.97
N SER A 156 -9.52 -19.75 -3.25
CA SER A 156 -8.55 -20.19 -2.23
C SER A 156 -7.96 -19.02 -1.43
N PHE A 157 -7.36 -19.29 -0.28
CA PHE A 157 -6.59 -18.32 0.50
C PHE A 157 -5.08 -18.56 0.38
N ASN A 158 -4.66 -19.82 0.21
CA ASN A 158 -3.29 -20.31 0.32
C ASN A 158 -2.64 -19.99 1.70
N PRO A 159 -3.17 -20.54 2.81
CA PRO A 159 -2.74 -20.18 4.16
C PRO A 159 -1.29 -20.55 4.46
N ASN A 160 -0.79 -21.65 3.88
CA ASN A 160 0.59 -22.11 4.07
C ASN A 160 1.56 -21.52 3.03
N GLY A 161 1.07 -20.66 2.13
CA GLY A 161 1.87 -20.05 1.08
C GLY A 161 2.96 -19.16 1.67
N LYS A 162 4.12 -19.17 1.00
CA LYS A 162 5.21 -18.23 1.27
C LYS A 162 4.78 -16.81 0.90
N LEU A 163 5.30 -15.85 1.63
CA LEU A 163 5.13 -14.43 1.34
C LEU A 163 6.44 -13.87 0.79
N THR A 164 6.34 -12.93 -0.15
CA THR A 164 7.47 -12.06 -0.51
C THR A 164 7.57 -10.87 0.46
N GLN A 165 8.66 -10.11 0.37
CA GLN A 165 8.80 -8.82 1.05
C GLN A 165 7.62 -7.90 0.72
N VAL A 166 7.27 -7.79 -0.57
CA VAL A 166 6.19 -6.91 -1.00
C VAL A 166 4.83 -7.35 -0.48
N ASP A 167 4.56 -8.66 -0.38
CA ASP A 167 3.33 -9.16 0.23
C ASP A 167 3.24 -8.78 1.71
N THR A 168 4.34 -9.00 2.44
CA THR A 168 4.45 -8.68 3.87
C THR A 168 4.24 -7.19 4.11
N PHE A 169 4.89 -6.34 3.33
CA PHE A 169 4.78 -4.88 3.45
C PHE A 169 3.42 -4.37 3.00
N THR A 170 2.76 -5.01 2.04
CA THR A 170 1.38 -4.68 1.67
C THR A 170 0.42 -4.93 2.84
N PHE A 171 0.53 -6.07 3.51
CA PHE A 171 -0.33 -6.36 4.67
C PHE A 171 -0.04 -5.43 5.85
N LEU A 172 1.23 -5.20 6.13
CA LEU A 172 1.64 -4.32 7.22
C LEU A 172 1.19 -2.88 6.96
N ASP A 173 1.35 -2.36 5.73
CA ASP A 173 0.96 -1.00 5.40
C ASP A 173 -0.55 -0.80 5.55
N ARG A 174 -1.37 -1.77 5.09
CA ARG A 174 -2.82 -1.71 5.24
C ARG A 174 -3.27 -1.62 6.71
N VAL A 175 -2.67 -2.40 7.61
CA VAL A 175 -3.01 -2.32 9.04
C VAL A 175 -2.47 -1.04 9.69
N LEU A 176 -1.31 -0.53 9.27
CA LEU A 176 -0.85 0.77 9.77
C LEU A 176 -1.79 1.91 9.30
N LEU A 177 -2.26 1.86 8.06
CA LEU A 177 -3.24 2.80 7.52
C LEU A 177 -4.59 2.73 8.26
N SER A 178 -5.10 1.54 8.61
CA SER A 178 -6.34 1.42 9.39
C SER A 178 -6.22 2.05 10.78
N LYS A 179 -4.99 2.17 11.31
CA LYS A 179 -4.67 2.85 12.56
C LYS A 179 -4.26 4.33 12.39
N GLY A 180 -4.32 4.87 11.17
CA GLY A 180 -3.93 6.26 10.88
C GLY A 180 -2.42 6.51 10.90
N ILE A 181 -1.58 5.48 10.86
CA ILE A 181 -0.13 5.59 10.93
C ILE A 181 0.44 5.79 9.51
N THR A 182 0.64 7.05 9.13
CA THR A 182 1.21 7.45 7.83
C THR A 182 2.55 8.17 7.94
N GLU A 183 2.92 8.61 9.13
CA GLU A 183 4.13 9.39 9.41
C GLU A 183 5.40 8.71 8.87
N MET A 184 6.26 9.47 8.19
CA MET A 184 7.55 9.00 7.67
C MET A 184 8.68 9.45 8.59
N LYS A 185 9.66 8.57 8.80
CA LYS A 185 10.92 8.84 9.51
C LYS A 185 12.03 9.25 8.53
N LEU A 186 12.10 8.60 7.36
CA LEU A 186 13.07 8.88 6.31
C LEU A 186 12.43 9.75 5.21
N PRO A 187 13.18 10.71 4.64
CA PRO A 187 12.72 11.46 3.49
C PRO A 187 12.63 10.54 2.26
N ARG A 188 11.75 10.90 1.32
CA ARG A 188 11.55 10.14 0.07
C ARG A 188 12.86 9.96 -0.71
N THR A 189 13.72 10.98 -0.69
CA THR A 189 15.04 10.95 -1.33
C THR A 189 15.98 9.87 -0.76
N THR A 190 15.86 9.52 0.52
CA THR A 190 16.60 8.40 1.11
C THR A 190 15.95 7.07 0.73
N VAL A 191 14.62 6.97 0.84
CA VAL A 191 13.88 5.74 0.55
C VAL A 191 14.08 5.30 -0.90
N GLU A 192 14.01 6.24 -1.84
CA GLU A 192 14.09 5.99 -3.29
C GLU A 192 15.50 5.61 -3.77
N LYS A 193 16.55 5.74 -2.94
CA LYS A 193 17.87 5.12 -3.22
C LYS A 193 17.78 3.59 -3.19
N TYR A 194 16.93 3.05 -2.33
CA TYR A 194 16.76 1.62 -2.13
C TYR A 194 15.54 1.10 -2.87
N VAL A 195 14.41 1.80 -2.82
CA VAL A 195 13.17 1.39 -3.51
C VAL A 195 13.12 2.08 -4.87
N THR A 196 13.66 1.43 -5.91
CA THR A 196 13.93 2.08 -7.20
C THR A 196 12.89 1.82 -8.29
N ASN A 197 12.22 0.66 -8.28
CA ASN A 197 11.24 0.31 -9.32
C ASN A 197 9.87 0.95 -9.02
N LYS A 198 9.68 2.20 -9.48
CA LYS A 198 8.44 2.97 -9.31
C LYS A 198 7.22 2.39 -10.03
N GLU A 199 7.45 1.60 -11.07
CA GLU A 199 6.40 0.96 -11.87
C GLU A 199 5.89 -0.33 -11.22
N HIS A 200 6.64 -0.89 -10.26
CA HIS A 200 6.21 -2.09 -9.55
C HIS A 200 4.92 -1.81 -8.77
N TRP A 201 3.93 -2.70 -8.90
CA TRP A 201 2.60 -2.57 -8.25
C TRP A 201 2.67 -2.29 -6.75
N GLY A 202 3.69 -2.84 -6.09
CA GLY A 202 3.92 -2.72 -4.66
C GLY A 202 4.92 -1.65 -4.23
N PHE A 203 5.42 -0.82 -5.17
CA PHE A 203 6.34 0.27 -4.88
C PHE A 203 5.89 1.11 -3.69
N ALA A 204 4.64 1.60 -3.73
CA ALA A 204 4.12 2.50 -2.70
C ALA A 204 4.05 1.83 -1.32
N TYR A 205 3.68 0.54 -1.23
CA TYR A 205 3.65 -0.19 0.03
C TYR A 205 5.05 -0.39 0.60
N VAL A 206 6.00 -0.76 -0.26
CA VAL A 206 7.39 -0.98 0.16
C VAL A 206 8.04 0.32 0.59
N ALA A 207 7.83 1.41 -0.16
CA ALA A 207 8.32 2.72 0.19
C ALA A 207 7.63 3.28 1.45
N SER A 208 6.32 3.03 1.63
CA SER A 208 5.59 3.46 2.84
C SER A 208 6.13 2.80 4.09
N ILE A 209 6.30 1.48 4.11
CA ILE A 209 6.93 0.79 5.25
C ILE A 209 8.38 1.23 5.39
N GLY A 210 9.15 1.22 4.30
CA GLY A 210 10.56 1.60 4.29
C GLY A 210 10.83 3.00 4.86
N SER A 211 9.96 3.96 4.56
CA SER A 211 10.05 5.33 5.09
C SER A 211 9.90 5.42 6.61
N LYS A 212 9.35 4.39 7.26
CA LYS A 212 9.15 4.33 8.72
C LYS A 212 10.33 3.69 9.46
N LEU A 213 11.27 3.11 8.71
CA LEU A 213 12.42 2.36 9.24
C LEU A 213 13.67 3.25 9.36
N SER A 214 14.70 2.74 10.01
CA SER A 214 16.08 3.18 9.87
C SER A 214 16.58 2.87 8.45
N GLU A 215 17.56 3.64 7.97
CA GLU A 215 18.16 3.40 6.65
C GLU A 215 18.83 2.02 6.58
N GLU A 216 19.40 1.53 7.70
CA GLU A 216 19.98 0.19 7.82
C GLU A 216 18.92 -0.91 7.65
N THR A 217 17.81 -0.86 8.41
CA THR A 217 16.74 -1.86 8.28
C THR A 217 16.08 -1.78 6.90
N LEU A 218 15.89 -0.58 6.36
CA LEU A 218 15.40 -0.40 4.99
C LEU A 218 16.33 -1.10 3.99
N ALA A 219 17.63 -0.81 4.03
CA ALA A 219 18.62 -1.43 3.15
C ALA A 219 18.54 -2.96 3.26
N LYS A 220 18.50 -3.48 4.48
CA LYS A 220 18.43 -4.92 4.73
C LYS A 220 17.18 -5.56 4.16
N THR A 221 16.01 -4.96 4.36
CA THR A 221 14.75 -5.50 3.80
C THR A 221 14.74 -5.48 2.26
N CYS A 222 15.43 -4.52 1.64
CA CYS A 222 15.56 -4.44 0.18
C CYS A 222 16.48 -5.51 -0.44
N GLU A 223 17.23 -6.27 0.36
CA GLU A 223 17.95 -7.48 -0.10
C GLU A 223 16.98 -8.67 -0.32
N TYR A 224 15.76 -8.60 0.20
CA TYR A 224 14.77 -9.70 0.22
C TYR A 224 13.64 -9.53 -0.81
N ARG A 225 13.79 -8.73 -1.88
CA ARG A 225 12.67 -8.36 -2.80
C ARG A 225 11.79 -9.53 -3.25
N GLU A 226 12.41 -10.59 -3.75
CA GLU A 226 11.74 -11.79 -4.27
C GLU A 226 11.59 -12.90 -3.21
N LYS A 227 12.09 -12.66 -1.98
CA LYS A 227 12.11 -13.63 -0.87
C LYS A 227 11.16 -13.18 0.23
N GLY A 228 10.83 -14.09 1.15
CA GLY A 228 10.12 -13.71 2.36
C GLY A 228 11.05 -13.04 3.35
N LEU A 229 10.50 -12.14 4.16
CA LEU A 229 11.23 -11.66 5.33
C LEU A 229 11.36 -12.81 6.34
N THR A 230 12.56 -12.95 6.90
CA THR A 230 12.78 -13.83 8.05
C THR A 230 12.04 -13.30 9.27
N ARG A 231 11.74 -14.18 10.22
CA ARG A 231 11.04 -13.83 11.47
C ARG A 231 11.78 -12.76 12.25
N GLU A 232 13.11 -12.81 12.30
CA GLU A 232 13.90 -11.81 13.01
C GLU A 232 13.89 -10.45 12.31
N LEU A 233 13.97 -10.41 10.98
CA LEU A 233 13.94 -9.15 10.23
C LEU A 233 12.54 -8.52 10.27
N LEU A 234 11.49 -9.35 10.21
CA LEU A 234 10.13 -8.88 10.45
C LEU A 234 9.96 -8.35 11.86
N ALA A 235 10.55 -8.99 12.88
CA ALA A 235 10.53 -8.47 14.25
C ALA A 235 11.16 -7.07 14.33
N GLN A 236 12.30 -6.85 13.67
CA GLN A 236 12.93 -5.53 13.58
C GLN A 236 12.02 -4.50 12.91
N VAL A 237 11.40 -4.85 11.78
CA VAL A 237 10.43 -3.98 11.10
C VAL A 237 9.28 -3.62 12.05
N LEU A 238 8.70 -4.60 12.75
CA LEU A 238 7.59 -4.37 13.69
C LEU A 238 8.00 -3.48 14.87
N TYR A 239 9.18 -3.72 15.44
CA TYR A 239 9.73 -2.88 16.51
C TYR A 239 9.83 -1.43 16.06
N GLU A 240 10.36 -1.16 14.87
CA GLU A 240 10.53 0.19 14.36
C GLU A 240 9.20 0.88 13.99
N VAL A 241 8.29 0.21 13.27
CA VAL A 241 7.02 0.83 12.88
C VAL A 241 6.09 1.09 14.08
N THR A 242 6.23 0.29 15.15
CA THR A 242 5.52 0.52 16.41
C THR A 242 6.30 1.41 17.39
N LYS A 243 7.50 1.85 17.00
CA LYS A 243 8.43 2.64 17.81
C LYS A 243 8.80 1.98 19.15
N GLY A 244 8.63 0.66 19.28
CA GLY A 244 8.83 -0.09 20.53
C GLY A 244 7.84 0.26 21.65
N LYS A 245 6.64 0.78 21.32
CA LYS A 245 5.71 1.38 22.30
C LYS A 245 4.46 0.57 22.62
N LEU A 246 4.29 -0.63 22.05
CA LEU A 246 3.15 -1.46 22.42
C LEU A 246 3.29 -1.99 23.84
N GLU A 247 2.16 -2.13 24.52
CA GLU A 247 2.12 -2.64 25.89
C GLU A 247 2.52 -4.11 25.94
N ARG A 248 3.35 -4.45 26.93
CA ARG A 248 3.78 -5.81 27.18
C ARG A 248 2.65 -6.59 27.86
N VAL A 249 2.22 -7.67 27.20
CA VAL A 249 1.12 -8.52 27.66
C VAL A 249 1.58 -9.95 28.00
N LYS A 250 2.85 -10.27 27.76
CA LYS A 250 3.45 -11.59 28.04
C LYS A 250 4.76 -11.47 28.85
N PRO A 251 5.09 -12.48 29.66
CA PRO A 251 6.41 -12.59 30.27
C PRO A 251 7.50 -12.71 29.20
N SER A 252 8.74 -12.38 29.58
CA SER A 252 9.87 -12.41 28.65
C SER A 252 10.35 -13.84 28.59
N ILE A 253 10.59 -14.32 27.38
CA ILE A 253 10.99 -15.70 27.12
C ILE A 253 12.39 -15.64 26.49
N ALA A 254 13.35 -16.34 27.11
CA ALA A 254 14.68 -16.47 26.54
C ALA A 254 14.71 -17.68 25.59
N PHE A 255 14.72 -17.41 24.29
CA PHE A 255 14.84 -18.44 23.26
C PHE A 255 16.31 -18.82 23.03
N GLN A 256 16.58 -20.12 22.89
CA GLN A 256 17.94 -20.64 22.84
C GLN A 256 18.66 -20.22 21.55
N ASP A 257 17.93 -20.17 20.45
CA ASP A 257 18.40 -19.87 19.08
C ASP A 257 18.40 -18.37 18.73
N VAL A 258 18.09 -17.50 19.70
CA VAL A 258 18.06 -16.03 19.51
C VAL A 258 19.28 -15.34 20.12
N LYS A 259 20.07 -16.03 20.95
CA LYS A 259 21.17 -15.43 21.72
C LYS A 259 22.16 -14.63 20.86
N THR A 260 22.41 -15.06 19.63
CA THR A 260 23.34 -14.44 18.69
C THR A 260 22.65 -13.63 17.58
N SER A 261 21.32 -13.53 17.60
CA SER A 261 20.59 -12.76 16.60
C SER A 261 20.87 -11.26 16.79
N PRO A 262 21.18 -10.51 15.72
CA PRO A 262 21.32 -9.06 15.80
C PRO A 262 19.99 -8.37 16.14
N TYR A 263 18.86 -9.05 15.95
CA TYR A 263 17.52 -8.52 16.22
C TYR A 263 16.89 -9.08 17.50
N LYS A 264 17.72 -9.56 18.43
CA LYS A 264 17.26 -10.14 19.71
C LYS A 264 16.30 -9.21 20.46
N GLU A 265 16.61 -7.92 20.57
CA GLU A 265 15.74 -6.96 21.25
C GLU A 265 14.37 -6.87 20.59
N ALA A 266 14.32 -6.78 19.26
CA ALA A 266 13.08 -6.70 18.52
C ALA A 266 12.25 -7.99 18.62
N ILE A 267 12.90 -9.16 18.66
CA ILE A 267 12.26 -10.46 18.91
C ILE A 267 11.67 -10.49 20.33
N ASP A 268 12.45 -10.11 21.35
CA ASP A 268 11.99 -10.08 22.74
C ASP A 268 10.80 -9.12 22.88
N TYR A 269 10.87 -7.93 22.28
CA TYR A 269 9.75 -7.00 22.20
C TYR A 269 8.52 -7.66 21.57
N CYS A 270 8.61 -8.13 20.32
CA CYS A 270 7.48 -8.65 19.56
C CYS A 270 6.82 -9.86 20.23
N THR A 271 7.59 -10.70 20.92
CA THR A 271 7.04 -11.82 21.69
C THR A 271 6.37 -11.35 22.97
N SER A 272 6.97 -10.38 23.67
CA SER A 272 6.41 -9.81 24.90
C SER A 272 5.10 -9.03 24.69
N VAL A 273 4.93 -8.38 23.54
CA VAL A 273 3.69 -7.69 23.14
C VAL A 273 2.71 -8.61 22.38
N GLY A 274 3.09 -9.88 22.19
CA GLY A 274 2.22 -10.91 21.62
C GLY A 274 2.10 -10.96 20.09
N LEU A 275 2.75 -10.03 19.37
CA LEU A 275 2.78 -9.97 17.90
C LEU A 275 3.43 -11.22 17.28
N LEU A 276 4.53 -11.69 17.86
CA LEU A 276 5.19 -12.93 17.48
C LEU A 276 5.09 -13.98 18.59
N SER A 277 5.36 -15.24 18.26
CA SER A 277 5.40 -16.36 19.21
C SER A 277 6.44 -17.37 18.73
N GLY A 278 7.10 -18.05 19.66
CA GLY A 278 8.04 -19.13 19.33
C GLY A 278 7.37 -20.27 18.59
N THR A 279 8.15 -21.03 17.83
CA THR A 279 7.68 -22.28 17.21
C THR A 279 7.68 -23.44 18.20
N SER A 280 8.41 -23.28 19.30
CA SER A 280 8.29 -24.09 20.52
C SER A 280 8.37 -23.19 21.75
N ALA A 281 8.34 -23.78 22.95
CA ALA A 281 8.56 -23.06 24.20
C ALA A 281 9.96 -22.42 24.31
N THR A 282 10.95 -22.92 23.57
CA THR A 282 12.37 -22.51 23.68
C THR A 282 13.03 -22.14 22.36
N THR A 283 12.29 -22.18 21.24
CA THR A 283 12.82 -21.96 19.88
C THR A 283 12.00 -20.90 19.13
N MET A 284 12.70 -19.95 18.47
CA MET A 284 12.07 -18.92 17.62
C MET A 284 12.13 -19.19 16.12
N GLU A 285 13.13 -19.93 15.66
CA GLU A 285 13.53 -20.07 14.25
C GLU A 285 13.69 -18.70 13.56
N PRO A 286 14.66 -17.87 13.98
CA PRO A 286 14.77 -16.48 13.52
C PRO A 286 14.89 -16.35 11.99
N GLN A 287 15.54 -17.30 11.32
CA GLN A 287 15.76 -17.31 9.87
C GLN A 287 14.57 -17.82 9.05
N ARG A 288 13.54 -18.39 9.68
CA ARG A 288 12.38 -18.93 8.96
C ARG A 288 11.48 -17.80 8.46
N GLU A 289 10.88 -17.94 7.29
CA GLU A 289 9.86 -17.03 6.75
C GLU A 289 8.47 -17.33 7.36
N LEU A 290 7.61 -16.31 7.45
CA LEU A 290 6.20 -16.53 7.83
C LEU A 290 5.39 -17.09 6.64
N THR A 291 4.45 -17.96 6.98
CA THR A 291 3.34 -18.30 6.09
C THR A 291 2.32 -17.15 6.04
N ARG A 292 1.49 -17.16 4.99
CA ARG A 292 0.37 -16.21 4.85
C ARG A 292 -0.57 -16.24 6.07
N ALA A 293 -0.87 -17.41 6.62
CA ALA A 293 -1.72 -17.56 7.80
C ALA A 293 -1.10 -16.96 9.06
N GLU A 294 0.20 -17.19 9.30
CA GLU A 294 0.92 -16.56 10.41
C GLU A 294 0.89 -15.04 10.30
N MET A 295 1.06 -14.50 9.09
CA MET A 295 0.97 -13.06 8.84
C MET A 295 -0.43 -12.50 9.16
N MET A 296 -1.51 -13.25 8.88
CA MET A 296 -2.86 -12.80 9.24
C MET A 296 -3.04 -12.69 10.76
N THR A 297 -2.46 -13.62 11.52
CA THR A 297 -2.52 -13.53 12.97
C THR A 297 -1.79 -12.31 13.50
N LEU A 298 -0.66 -11.98 12.89
CA LEU A 298 0.16 -10.82 13.25
C LEU A 298 -0.58 -9.52 12.98
N ILE A 299 -1.13 -9.31 11.77
CA ILE A 299 -1.82 -8.05 11.46
C ILE A 299 -3.11 -7.87 12.26
N ILE A 300 -3.82 -8.95 12.60
CA ILE A 300 -4.99 -8.86 13.48
C ILE A 300 -4.60 -8.49 14.91
N LYS A 301 -3.48 -9.01 15.42
CA LYS A 301 -2.99 -8.61 16.75
C LYS A 301 -2.46 -7.18 16.79
N LEU A 302 -1.99 -6.65 15.66
CA LEU A 302 -1.51 -5.28 15.56
C LEU A 302 -2.64 -4.25 15.42
N ASN A 303 -3.77 -4.66 14.81
CA ASN A 303 -4.93 -3.81 14.55
C ASN A 303 -5.69 -3.47 15.83
#